data_AF-A0A1Y3EMT0-F1
#
_entry.id   AF-A0A1Y3EMT0-F1
#
_cell.length_a   1.000
_cell.length_b   1.000
_cell.length_c   1.000
_cell.angle_alpha   90.00
_cell.angle_beta   90.00
_cell.angle_gamma   90.00
#
_symmetry.space_group_name_H-M   'P 1'
#
loop_
_entity.id
_entity.type
_entity.pdbx_description
1 polymer ?
#
loop_
_entity_poly.entity_id
_entity_poly.type
_entity_poly.pdbx_seq_one_letter_code
_entity_poly.pdbx_strand_id
1 'polypeptide(L)'
;MGISGSDVSKQAADMILLDDNFASIVTGVEEGRLIFDNLKKSIAYTLTSNIPEISPFLLFILADIPLPLGTVTILCIDLGTDLWPAISLAYEEAESDIMKRKPRDPKRDKLVNERLV
;
A
#
# COMPACT_ATOMS: atom_id res chain seq x y z
N MET A 1 12.03 17.71 18.32
CA MET A 1 13.34 18.31 17.99
C MET A 1 14.43 17.46 18.61
N GLY A 2 15.38 17.03 17.80
CA GLY A 2 16.51 16.19 18.19
C GLY A 2 17.56 16.97 18.98
N ILE A 3 17.77 18.24 18.66
CA ILE A 3 18.78 19.09 19.30
C ILE A 3 18.17 19.90 20.44
N SER A 4 17.13 20.70 20.14
CA SER A 4 16.51 21.62 21.10
C SER A 4 15.44 21.01 22.01
N GLY A 5 14.97 19.78 21.72
CA GLY A 5 13.93 19.12 22.51
C GLY A 5 14.45 18.54 23.82
N SER A 6 13.63 18.58 24.87
CA SER A 6 13.90 17.88 26.13
C SER A 6 13.77 16.36 25.94
N ASP A 7 14.47 15.56 26.75
CA ASP A 7 14.42 14.10 26.62
C ASP A 7 13.02 13.53 26.85
N VAL A 8 12.23 14.14 27.75
CA VAL A 8 10.82 13.80 27.96
C VAL A 8 10.00 14.04 26.69
N SER A 9 10.22 15.16 26.00
CA SER A 9 9.53 15.45 24.74
C SER A 9 9.92 14.51 23.60
N LYS A 10 11.19 14.07 23.57
CA LYS A 10 11.68 13.09 22.59
C LYS A 10 11.08 11.71 22.81
N GLN A 11 10.95 11.28 24.06
CA GLN A 11 10.36 9.97 24.40
C GLN A 11 8.84 9.93 24.19
N ALA A 12 8.16 11.07 24.27
CA ALA A 12 6.71 11.16 24.07
C ALA A 12 6.29 11.33 22.60
N ALA A 13 7.23 11.58 21.68
CA ALA A 13 6.94 11.86 20.27
C ALA A 13 7.10 10.60 19.39
N ASP A 14 6.20 10.44 18.41
CA ASP A 14 6.27 9.36 17.41
C ASP A 14 7.33 9.61 16.32
N MET A 15 7.72 10.88 16.13
CA MET A 15 8.70 11.30 15.13
C MET A 15 9.62 12.38 15.71
N ILE A 16 10.92 12.23 15.50
CA ILE A 16 11.95 13.16 15.98
C ILE A 16 12.71 13.73 14.78
N LEU A 17 12.69 15.06 14.66
CA LEU A 17 13.52 15.78 13.68
C LEU A 17 14.95 15.88 14.20
N LEU A 18 15.85 15.03 13.70
CA LEU A 18 17.24 14.96 14.18
C LEU A 18 18.05 16.24 13.89
N ASP A 19 17.69 16.94 12.82
CA ASP A 19 18.34 18.16 12.32
C ASP A 19 17.65 19.46 12.77
N ASP A 20 16.57 19.35 13.57
CA ASP A 20 15.70 20.46 13.96
C ASP A 20 15.11 21.27 12.78
N ASN A 21 15.09 20.70 11.58
CA ASN A 21 14.58 21.37 10.39
C ASN A 21 13.06 21.19 10.24
N PHE A 22 12.31 22.27 10.40
CA PHE A 22 10.85 22.25 10.22
C PHE A 22 10.41 21.90 8.78
N ALA A 23 11.26 22.11 7.77
CA ALA A 23 10.95 21.72 6.39
C ALA A 23 10.69 20.21 6.25
N SER A 24 11.32 19.39 7.10
CA SER A 24 11.13 17.94 7.14
C SER A 24 9.68 17.53 7.44
N ILE A 25 8.88 18.39 8.07
CA ILE A 25 7.44 18.17 8.26
C ILE A 25 6.70 18.24 6.92
N VAL A 26 7.06 19.19 6.05
CA VAL A 26 6.46 19.33 4.72
C VAL A 26 6.78 18.11 3.88
N THR A 27 8.04 17.68 3.87
CA THR A 27 8.48 16.44 3.21
C THR A 27 7.78 15.22 3.78
N GLY A 28 7.63 15.12 5.11
CA GLY A 28 6.91 14.01 5.73
C GLY A 28 5.43 13.92 5.34
N VAL A 29 4.77 15.07 5.17
CA VAL A 29 3.38 15.12 4.66
C VAL A 29 3.30 14.72 3.18
N GLU A 30 4.29 15.11 2.38
CA GLU A 30 4.40 14.72 0.97
C GLU A 30 4.60 13.21 0.83
N GLU A 31 5.57 12.64 1.53
CA GLU A 31 5.84 11.19 1.54
C GLU A 31 4.64 10.39 2.08
N GLY A 32 4.00 10.88 3.16
CA GLY A 32 2.80 10.26 3.72
C GLY A 32 1.60 10.26 2.75
N ARG A 33 1.53 11.26 1.87
CA ARG A 33 0.53 11.35 0.79
C ARG A 33 0.87 10.42 -0.36
N LEU A 34 2.14 10.35 -0.76
CA LEU A 34 2.64 9.49 -1.83
C LEU A 34 2.42 8.01 -1.50
N ILE A 35 2.87 7.57 -0.31
CA ILE A 35 2.76 6.18 0.11
C ILE A 35 1.30 5.71 0.20
N PHE A 36 0.36 6.60 0.54
CA PHE A 36 -1.06 6.24 0.59
C PHE A 36 -1.61 5.89 -0.79
N ASP A 37 -1.24 6.63 -1.84
CA ASP A 37 -1.69 6.35 -3.21
C ASP A 37 -0.97 5.10 -3.76
N ASN A 38 0.33 4.96 -3.51
CA ASN A 38 1.11 3.80 -3.93
C ASN A 38 0.62 2.51 -3.26
N LEU A 39 0.21 2.57 -1.99
CA LEU A 39 -0.40 1.43 -1.29
C LEU A 39 -1.74 1.02 -1.91
N LYS A 40 -2.55 1.96 -2.40
CA LYS A 40 -3.79 1.60 -3.12
C LYS A 40 -3.49 0.80 -4.37
N LYS A 41 -2.47 1.21 -5.14
CA LYS A 41 -2.05 0.50 -6.36
C LYS A 41 -1.49 -0.88 -6.05
N SER A 42 -0.62 -0.98 -5.04
CA SER A 42 -0.05 -2.24 -4.59
C SER A 42 -1.14 -3.23 -4.11
N ILE A 43 -2.09 -2.76 -3.31
CA ILE A 43 -3.23 -3.58 -2.86
C ILE A 43 -4.14 -3.96 -4.03
N ALA A 44 -4.41 -3.03 -4.96
CA ALA A 44 -5.21 -3.32 -6.15
C ALA A 44 -4.59 -4.43 -7.00
N TYR A 45 -3.28 -4.39 -7.17
CA TYR A 45 -2.54 -5.39 -7.90
C TYR A 45 -2.70 -6.79 -7.26
N THR A 46 -2.41 -6.92 -5.96
CA THR A 46 -2.55 -8.20 -5.23
C THR A 46 -4.01 -8.69 -5.15
N LEU A 47 -4.99 -7.79 -5.05
CA LEU A 47 -6.39 -8.21 -5.04
C LEU A 47 -6.87 -8.70 -6.41
N THR A 48 -6.24 -8.24 -7.49
CA THR A 48 -6.61 -8.63 -8.86
C THR A 48 -6.19 -10.06 -9.18
N SER A 49 -5.06 -10.55 -8.65
CA SER A 49 -4.61 -11.94 -8.83
C SER A 49 -5.49 -12.97 -8.13
N ASN A 50 -6.21 -12.60 -7.08
CA ASN A 50 -7.15 -13.51 -6.39
C ASN A 50 -8.30 -14.01 -7.30
N ILE A 51 -8.75 -13.23 -8.29
CA ILE A 51 -9.85 -13.62 -9.20
C ILE A 51 -9.48 -14.83 -10.08
N PRO A 52 -8.35 -14.81 -10.84
CA PRO A 52 -7.91 -15.96 -11.61
C PRO A 52 -7.47 -17.15 -10.75
N GLU A 53 -7.25 -16.98 -9.45
CA GLU A 53 -6.94 -18.08 -8.52
C GLU A 53 -8.19 -18.78 -7.98
N ILE A 54 -9.27 -18.04 -7.71
CA ILE A 54 -10.54 -18.59 -7.21
C ILE A 54 -11.36 -19.20 -8.36
N SER A 55 -11.33 -18.60 -9.55
CA SER A 55 -12.13 -19.05 -10.69
C SER A 55 -11.91 -20.53 -11.11
N PRO A 56 -10.68 -21.10 -11.12
CA PRO A 56 -10.46 -22.50 -11.48
C PRO A 56 -11.01 -23.46 -10.44
N PHE A 57 -10.97 -23.10 -9.15
CA PHE A 57 -11.60 -23.88 -8.07
C PHE A 57 -13.12 -23.87 -8.20
N LEU A 58 -13.71 -22.72 -8.52
CA LEU A 58 -15.15 -22.61 -8.74
C LEU A 58 -15.60 -23.44 -9.96
N LEU A 59 -14.85 -23.38 -11.06
CA LEU A 59 -15.12 -24.17 -12.27
C LEU A 59 -14.92 -25.67 -12.04
N PHE A 60 -13.93 -26.07 -11.26
CA PHE A 60 -13.73 -27.46 -10.85
C PHE A 60 -14.98 -28.01 -10.15
N ILE A 61 -15.55 -27.26 -9.21
CA ILE A 61 -16.75 -27.69 -8.45
C ILE A 61 -18.01 -27.68 -9.32
N LEU A 62 -18.17 -26.68 -10.20
CA LEU A 62 -19.40 -26.50 -10.98
C LEU A 62 -19.46 -27.34 -12.27
N ALA A 63 -18.31 -27.55 -12.92
CA ALA A 63 -18.23 -28.17 -14.24
C ALA A 63 -17.52 -29.54 -14.23
N ASP A 64 -17.05 -30.01 -13.07
CA ASP A 64 -16.35 -31.31 -12.88
C ASP A 64 -15.18 -31.52 -13.85
N ILE A 65 -14.53 -30.41 -14.24
CA ILE A 65 -13.32 -30.41 -15.09
C ILE A 65 -12.08 -30.73 -14.23
N PRO A 66 -10.98 -31.26 -14.79
CA PRO A 66 -9.74 -31.45 -14.03
C PRO A 66 -9.22 -30.12 -13.47
N LEU A 67 -8.69 -30.14 -12.25
CA LEU A 67 -8.23 -28.96 -11.52
C LEU A 67 -7.17 -28.21 -12.34
N PRO A 68 -7.46 -26.99 -12.85
CA PRO A 68 -6.53 -26.27 -13.72
C PRO A 68 -5.33 -25.69 -12.96
N LEU A 69 -5.51 -25.36 -11.68
CA LEU A 69 -4.50 -24.72 -10.83
C LEU A 69 -4.49 -25.38 -9.45
N GLY A 70 -3.34 -25.89 -9.03
CA GLY A 70 -3.16 -26.50 -7.72
C GLY A 70 -2.92 -25.46 -6.62
N THR A 71 -3.10 -25.86 -5.36
CA THR A 71 -2.84 -24.97 -4.21
C THR A 71 -1.37 -24.53 -4.14
N VAL A 72 -0.43 -25.41 -4.50
CA VAL A 72 1.01 -25.07 -4.51
C VAL A 72 1.32 -24.01 -5.55
N THR A 73 0.70 -24.06 -6.73
CA THR A 73 0.91 -23.05 -7.78
C THR A 73 0.37 -21.68 -7.39
N ILE A 74 -0.74 -21.62 -6.64
CA ILE A 74 -1.25 -20.36 -6.06
C ILE A 74 -0.23 -19.78 -5.09
N LEU A 75 0.28 -20.58 -4.16
CA LEU A 75 1.30 -20.12 -3.21
C LEU A 75 2.58 -19.62 -3.91
N CYS A 76 2.97 -20.24 -5.03
CA CYS A 76 4.09 -19.76 -5.85
C CYS A 76 3.81 -18.40 -6.50
N ILE A 77 2.55 -18.09 -6.83
CA ILE A 77 2.16 -16.79 -7.37
C ILE A 77 2.19 -15.74 -6.25
N ASP A 78 1.43 -15.96 -5.18
CA ASP A 78 1.29 -15.03 -4.05
C ASP A 78 2.63 -14.72 -3.35
N LEU A 79 3.40 -15.75 -3.04
CA LEU A 79 4.63 -15.62 -2.25
C LEU A 79 5.89 -15.54 -3.11
N GLY A 80 5.77 -15.81 -4.40
CA GLY A 80 6.91 -15.82 -5.32
C GLY A 80 6.84 -14.64 -6.28
N THR A 81 5.93 -14.73 -7.24
CA THR A 81 5.92 -13.79 -8.37
C THR A 81 5.32 -12.44 -8.04
N ASP A 82 4.28 -12.38 -7.19
CA ASP A 82 3.54 -11.15 -6.94
C ASP A 82 4.20 -10.21 -5.94
N LEU A 83 5.04 -10.73 -5.04
CA LEU A 83 5.75 -9.91 -4.05
C LEU A 83 6.63 -8.84 -4.70
N TRP A 84 7.37 -9.20 -5.76
CA TRP A 84 8.32 -8.28 -6.37
C TRP A 84 7.64 -7.11 -7.10
N PRO A 85 6.66 -7.34 -7.99
CA PRO A 85 5.89 -6.25 -8.61
C PRO A 85 5.08 -5.44 -7.58
N ALA A 86 4.47 -6.09 -6.58
CA ALA A 86 3.67 -5.39 -5.57
C ALA A 86 4.53 -4.41 -4.75
N ILE A 87 5.77 -4.80 -4.40
CA ILE A 87 6.72 -3.91 -3.75
C ILE A 87 7.18 -2.81 -4.70
N SER A 88 7.42 -3.13 -5.99
CA SER A 88 7.82 -2.12 -6.99
C SER A 88 6.77 -1.01 -7.13
N LEU A 89 5.48 -1.32 -7.02
CA LEU A 89 4.40 -0.32 -7.03
C LEU A 89 4.45 0.63 -5.82
N ALA A 90 5.08 0.23 -4.72
CA ALA A 90 5.29 1.10 -3.57
C ALA A 90 6.28 2.25 -3.87
N TYR A 91 7.18 2.04 -4.86
CA TYR A 91 8.23 2.97 -5.27
C TYR A 91 7.83 3.89 -6.44
N GLU A 92 6.56 3.90 -6.84
CA GLU A 92 6.11 4.82 -7.89
C GLU A 92 6.18 6.29 -7.47
N GLU A 93 6.40 7.16 -8.47
CA GLU A 93 6.40 8.61 -8.28
C GLU A 93 4.97 9.17 -8.21
N ALA A 94 4.86 10.40 -7.69
CA ALA A 94 3.59 11.09 -7.59
C ALA A 94 3.01 11.40 -9.00
N GLU A 95 1.84 10.86 -9.32
CA GLU A 95 1.17 11.11 -10.61
C GLU A 95 0.69 12.55 -10.80
N SER A 96 0.50 13.28 -9.70
CA SER A 96 -0.02 14.65 -9.70
C SER A 96 0.59 15.46 -8.56
N ASP A 97 0.31 16.76 -8.55
CA ASP A 97 0.74 17.65 -7.47
C ASP A 97 -0.03 17.32 -6.16
N ILE A 98 0.46 16.31 -5.45
CA ILE A 98 -0.09 15.77 -4.20
C ILE A 98 -0.05 16.79 -3.06
N MET A 99 0.68 17.90 -3.19
CA MET A 99 0.73 18.95 -2.17
C MET A 99 -0.39 19.98 -2.36
N LYS A 100 -0.88 20.17 -3.60
CA LYS A 100 -2.03 21.06 -3.88
C LYS A 100 -3.38 20.48 -3.47
N ARG A 101 -3.51 19.16 -3.32
CA ARG A 101 -4.78 18.52 -2.90
C ARG A 101 -5.08 18.79 -1.42
N LYS A 102 -6.37 18.88 -1.08
CA LYS A 102 -6.82 18.98 0.32
C LYS A 102 -6.49 17.70 1.07
N PRO A 103 -6.25 17.76 2.41
CA PRO A 103 -6.11 16.57 3.23
C PRO A 103 -7.32 15.64 3.07
N ARG A 104 -7.08 14.34 3.02
CA ARG A 104 -8.13 13.32 2.87
C ARG A 104 -9.08 13.32 4.06
N ASP A 105 -10.35 12.99 3.82
CA ASP A 105 -11.30 12.73 4.90
C ASP A 105 -11.18 11.26 5.35
N PRO A 106 -10.76 10.97 6.59
CA PRO A 106 -10.58 9.59 7.06
C PRO A 106 -11.87 8.76 7.06
N LYS A 107 -13.05 9.37 7.02
CA LYS A 107 -14.33 8.66 6.99
C LYS A 107 -14.78 8.30 5.57
N ARG A 108 -14.42 9.12 4.59
CA ARG A 108 -14.84 8.97 3.18
C ARG A 108 -13.73 8.35 2.33
N ASP A 109 -12.51 8.86 2.45
CA ASP A 109 -11.36 8.50 1.64
C ASP A 109 -10.58 7.36 2.32
N LYS A 110 -11.16 6.17 2.26
CA LYS A 110 -10.55 4.93 2.76
C LYS A 110 -9.43 4.46 1.83
N LEU A 111 -8.55 3.62 2.37
CA LEU A 111 -7.48 2.97 1.61
C LEU A 111 -8.08 1.99 0.59
N VAL A 112 -9.05 1.19 1.00
CA VAL A 112 -9.77 0.22 0.18
C VAL A 112 -11.24 0.64 0.11
N ASN A 113 -11.74 0.88 -1.10
CA ASN A 113 -13.14 1.24 -1.38
C ASN A 113 -13.71 0.31 -2.46
N GLU A 114 -15.02 0.37 -2.72
CA GLU A 114 -15.69 -0.53 -3.70
C GLU A 114 -15.20 -0.36 -5.13
N ARG A 115 -14.72 0.83 -5.50
CA ARG A 115 -14.21 1.10 -6.85
C ARG A 115 -12.76 0.65 -7.04
N LEU A 116 -12.01 0.56 -5.94
CA LEU A 116 -10.59 0.21 -5.84
C LEU A 116 -9.82 0.51 -7.12
N VAL A 117 -9.82 1.81 -7.48
CA VAL A 117 -9.09 2.60 -8.49
C VAL A 117 -9.90 3.90 -8.67
#